data_AF-A0A8T7BLD6-F1
#
_entry.id   AF-A0A8T7BLD6-F1
#
_cell.length_a   1.000
_cell.length_b   1.000
_cell.length_c   1.000
_cell.angle_alpha   90.00
_cell.angle_beta   90.00
_cell.angle_gamma   90.00
#
_symmetry.space_group_name_H-M   'P 1'
#
loop_
_entity.id
_entity.type
_entity.pdbx_description
1 polymer ?
#
loop_
_entity_poly.entity_id
_entity_poly.type
_entity_poly.pdbx_seq_one_letter_code
_entity_poly.pdbx_strand_id
1 'polypeptide(L)'
;MDTKVENLPGRDQLQSEFSRVREFSESLCQPLQRDDYQIQSIPQTSPPKWHIAHMTWFYETFILADFQQGYQPFRAEYDFIFNSYYYTHGNMHPRPKRGLLSRPTVDEIYQYRKTIDDAMLELIKSVDESRWADLSFRVELGLHHEQQHQELLLMDVKHNFNANPLKPAYRSDLKIPTGQKSDLDWITYDGGIKNLGNDGTEFCFDNETPSHDILLTPYKLSQRFVSNSEYLDFMNDGGYTNPALWLADGWTIIQTHSWNHPLYWSGKDENWQQFTMGGMRELNL
;
A
#
# COMPACT_ATOMS: atom_id res chain seq x y z
N MET A 1 3.54 13.44 -21.41
CA MET A 1 2.94 14.28 -20.36
C MET A 1 3.84 15.48 -20.21
N ASP A 2 3.31 16.70 -20.23
CA ASP A 2 4.09 17.90 -19.89
C ASP A 2 4.41 17.83 -18.38
N THR A 3 5.54 17.21 -18.04
CA THR A 3 6.01 17.12 -16.66
C THR A 3 6.51 18.50 -16.25
N LYS A 4 5.68 19.23 -15.51
CA LYS A 4 6.00 20.52 -14.87
C LYS A 4 6.94 20.40 -13.66
N VAL A 5 7.52 19.22 -13.40
CA VAL A 5 8.41 19.02 -12.26
C VAL A 5 9.70 19.79 -12.51
N GLU A 6 9.89 20.89 -11.77
CA GLU A 6 11.02 21.81 -11.95
C GLU A 6 12.26 21.33 -11.20
N ASN A 7 12.10 20.57 -10.12
CA ASN A 7 13.19 20.06 -9.27
C ASN A 7 13.39 18.56 -9.45
N LEU A 8 14.12 18.18 -10.50
CA LEU A 8 14.47 16.78 -10.74
C LEU A 8 15.69 16.37 -9.88
N PRO A 9 15.69 15.16 -9.30
CA PRO A 9 16.86 14.65 -8.59
C PRO A 9 18.04 14.44 -9.54
N GLY A 10 19.26 14.52 -9.00
CA GLY A 10 20.46 14.11 -9.72
C GLY A 10 20.55 12.59 -9.89
N ARG A 11 21.35 12.11 -10.86
CA ARG A 11 21.50 10.67 -11.16
C ARG A 11 21.87 9.84 -9.93
N ASP A 12 22.90 10.24 -9.19
CA ASP A 12 23.37 9.51 -8.00
C ASP A 12 22.29 9.44 -6.91
N GLN A 13 21.54 10.54 -6.72
CA GLN A 13 20.43 10.60 -5.77
C GLN A 13 19.31 9.65 -6.20
N LEU A 14 18.90 9.67 -7.47
CA LEU A 14 17.85 8.82 -7.98
C LEU A 14 18.24 7.33 -7.93
N GLN A 15 19.50 6.98 -8.20
CA GLN A 15 20.01 5.61 -8.04
C GLN A 15 19.97 5.15 -6.58
N SER A 16 20.40 6.01 -5.65
CA SER A 16 20.35 5.71 -4.22
C SER A 16 18.92 5.49 -3.73
N GLU A 17 17.98 6.35 -4.14
CA GLU A 17 16.57 6.21 -3.78
C GLU A 17 15.93 4.98 -4.42
N PHE A 18 16.26 4.67 -5.68
CA PHE A 18 15.86 3.43 -6.32
C PHE A 18 16.30 2.23 -5.51
N SER A 19 17.59 2.07 -5.24
CA SER A 19 18.09 0.93 -4.44
C SER A 19 17.44 0.89 -3.05
N ARG A 20 17.33 2.02 -2.36
CA ARG A 20 16.74 2.10 -1.01
C ARG A 20 15.29 1.62 -0.98
N VAL A 21 14.46 2.09 -1.93
CA VAL A 21 13.05 1.70 -2.01
C VAL A 21 12.94 0.22 -2.40
N ARG A 22 13.77 -0.24 -3.35
CA ARG A 22 13.76 -1.64 -3.78
C ARG A 22 14.19 -2.60 -2.66
N GLU A 23 15.24 -2.28 -1.93
CA GLU A 23 15.70 -3.08 -0.79
C GLU A 23 14.67 -3.11 0.35
N PHE A 24 13.96 -2.01 0.58
CA PHE A 24 12.94 -1.97 1.61
C PHE A 24 11.81 -2.98 1.33
N SER A 25 11.33 -3.09 0.09
CA SER A 25 10.35 -4.12 -0.31
C SER A 25 10.83 -5.54 -0.01
N GLU A 26 12.10 -5.86 -0.22
CA GLU A 26 12.66 -7.17 0.11
C GLU A 26 12.76 -7.38 1.63
N SER A 27 13.12 -6.34 2.37
CA SER A 27 13.18 -6.39 3.84
C SER A 27 11.82 -6.69 4.48
N LEU A 28 10.72 -6.22 3.88
CA LEU A 28 9.35 -6.54 4.31
C LEU A 28 8.94 -7.98 4.02
N CYS A 29 9.61 -8.63 3.08
CA CYS A 29 9.38 -10.03 2.71
C CYS A 29 10.28 -11.00 3.48
N GLN A 30 11.38 -10.52 4.07
CA GLN A 30 12.39 -11.35 4.74
C GLN A 30 11.83 -12.26 5.84
N PRO A 31 10.85 -11.85 6.67
CA PRO A 31 10.30 -12.73 7.70
C PRO A 31 9.37 -13.84 7.18
N LEU A 32 8.95 -13.77 5.91
CA LEU A 32 7.96 -14.69 5.34
C LEU A 32 8.59 -16.04 4.99
N GLN A 33 7.85 -17.13 5.21
CA GLN A 33 8.17 -18.44 4.69
C GLN A 33 7.73 -18.56 3.23
N ARG A 34 8.32 -19.49 2.46
CA ARG A 34 8.01 -19.66 1.03
C ARG A 34 6.51 -19.86 0.75
N ASP A 35 5.80 -20.56 1.62
CA ASP A 35 4.37 -20.83 1.46
C ASP A 35 3.52 -19.56 1.61
N ASP A 36 3.98 -18.58 2.40
CA ASP A 36 3.27 -17.32 2.65
C ASP A 36 3.18 -16.45 1.39
N TYR A 37 4.15 -16.59 0.48
CA TYR A 37 4.25 -15.78 -0.75
C TYR A 37 3.14 -16.05 -1.77
N GLN A 38 2.38 -17.14 -1.62
CA GLN A 38 1.34 -17.57 -2.58
C GLN A 38 -0.08 -17.26 -2.11
N ILE A 39 -0.28 -16.97 -0.82
CA ILE A 39 -1.63 -16.94 -0.24
C ILE A 39 -2.39 -15.69 -0.67
N GLN A 40 -3.66 -15.90 -1.05
CA GLN A 40 -4.65 -14.85 -1.30
C GLN A 40 -5.92 -15.22 -0.53
N SER A 41 -6.03 -14.73 0.71
CA SER A 41 -7.15 -15.09 1.60
C SER A 41 -8.50 -14.48 1.19
N ILE A 42 -8.50 -13.35 0.47
CA ILE A 42 -9.69 -12.72 -0.12
C ILE A 42 -9.34 -12.08 -1.48
N PRO A 43 -10.30 -11.82 -2.38
CA PRO A 43 -10.03 -11.20 -3.68
C PRO A 43 -9.32 -9.84 -3.62
N GLN A 44 -9.47 -9.12 -2.50
CA GLN A 44 -8.88 -7.81 -2.29
C GLN A 44 -7.37 -7.88 -2.03
N THR A 45 -6.87 -8.97 -1.41
CA THR A 45 -5.44 -9.16 -1.22
C THR A 45 -4.78 -9.68 -2.48
N SER A 46 -3.47 -9.55 -2.60
CA SER A 46 -2.63 -10.24 -3.57
C SER A 46 -1.49 -11.00 -2.86
N PRO A 47 -0.99 -12.10 -3.45
CA PRO A 47 0.13 -12.82 -2.87
C PRO A 47 1.40 -11.95 -2.78
N PRO A 48 2.23 -12.05 -1.73
CA PRO A 48 3.45 -11.26 -1.61
C PRO A 48 4.37 -11.35 -2.83
N LYS A 49 4.52 -12.53 -3.45
CA LYS A 49 5.33 -12.64 -4.68
C LYS A 49 4.71 -11.92 -5.87
N TRP A 50 3.38 -11.80 -5.92
CA TRP A 50 2.71 -11.01 -6.94
C TRP A 50 3.02 -9.52 -6.74
N HIS A 51 3.06 -9.00 -5.51
CA HIS A 51 3.51 -7.62 -5.26
C HIS A 51 4.92 -7.40 -5.79
N ILE A 52 5.88 -8.24 -5.40
CA ILE A 52 7.28 -8.11 -5.82
C ILE A 52 7.41 -8.12 -7.35
N ALA A 53 6.73 -9.04 -8.01
CA ALA A 53 6.75 -9.13 -9.46
C ALA A 53 6.01 -7.98 -10.15
N HIS A 54 4.88 -7.51 -9.61
CA HIS A 54 4.12 -6.39 -10.14
C HIS A 54 4.89 -5.08 -10.07
N MET A 55 5.52 -4.79 -8.93
CA MET A 55 6.37 -3.61 -8.79
C MET A 55 7.53 -3.65 -9.80
N THR A 56 8.13 -4.83 -10.01
CA THR A 56 9.18 -5.03 -11.03
C THR A 56 8.64 -4.83 -12.46
N TRP A 57 7.45 -5.38 -12.76
CA TRP A 57 6.77 -5.24 -14.05
C TRP A 57 6.50 -3.78 -14.41
N PHE A 58 6.21 -2.92 -13.43
CA PHE A 58 6.05 -1.49 -13.67
C PHE A 58 7.30 -0.89 -14.33
N TYR A 59 8.49 -1.13 -13.77
CA TYR A 59 9.75 -0.62 -14.33
C TYR A 59 10.09 -1.23 -15.68
N GLU A 60 9.87 -2.54 -15.85
CA GLU A 60 10.09 -3.20 -17.14
C GLU A 60 9.20 -2.57 -18.25
N THR A 61 7.92 -2.40 -17.95
CA THR A 61 6.90 -2.05 -18.93
C THR A 61 6.90 -0.56 -19.28
N PHE A 62 6.93 0.31 -18.27
CA PHE A 62 6.75 1.74 -18.47
C PHE A 62 8.05 2.52 -18.62
N ILE A 63 9.18 1.87 -18.33
CA ILE A 63 10.51 2.49 -18.39
C ILE A 63 11.45 1.71 -19.31
N LEU A 64 11.87 0.49 -18.97
CA LEU A 64 12.89 -0.21 -19.77
C LEU A 64 12.46 -0.41 -21.22
N ALA A 65 11.20 -0.81 -21.46
CA ALA A 65 10.68 -1.01 -22.81
C ALA A 65 10.72 0.24 -23.71
N ASP A 66 10.66 1.45 -23.13
CA ASP A 66 10.65 2.73 -23.87
C ASP A 66 12.03 3.39 -23.94
N PHE A 67 12.85 3.20 -22.90
CA PHE A 67 14.13 3.90 -22.77
C PHE A 67 15.34 3.08 -23.24
N GLN A 68 15.26 1.75 -23.21
CA GLN A 68 16.36 0.90 -23.65
C GLN A 68 16.14 0.43 -25.09
N GLN A 69 17.00 0.85 -26.01
CA GLN A 69 16.89 0.48 -27.42
C GLN A 69 17.02 -1.04 -27.61
N GLY A 70 16.05 -1.64 -28.29
CA GLY A 70 16.04 -3.08 -28.56
C GLY A 70 15.74 -3.96 -27.34
N TYR A 71 15.18 -3.39 -26.27
CA TYR A 71 14.82 -4.11 -25.06
C TYR A 71 14.03 -5.39 -25.36
N GLN A 72 14.39 -6.47 -24.69
CA GLN A 72 13.67 -7.73 -24.74
C GLN A 72 13.08 -8.00 -23.35
N PRO A 73 11.76 -8.27 -23.24
CA PRO A 73 11.15 -8.61 -21.98
C PRO A 73 11.83 -9.83 -21.34
N PHE A 74 11.96 -9.83 -20.02
CA PHE A 74 12.50 -10.93 -19.24
C PHE A 74 11.75 -12.25 -19.55
N ARG A 75 10.42 -12.18 -19.56
CA ARG A 75 9.52 -13.22 -20.06
C ARG A 75 8.25 -12.58 -20.63
N ALA A 76 7.84 -12.97 -21.83
CA ALA A 76 6.69 -12.37 -22.50
C ALA A 76 5.38 -12.54 -21.71
N GLU A 77 5.23 -13.65 -20.99
CA GLU A 77 4.02 -13.96 -20.21
C GLU A 77 3.88 -13.09 -18.96
N TYR A 78 4.97 -12.47 -18.48
CA TYR A 78 4.97 -11.70 -17.24
C TYR A 78 4.10 -10.45 -17.35
N ASP A 79 4.00 -9.89 -18.55
CA ASP A 79 3.11 -8.77 -18.84
C ASP A 79 1.65 -9.09 -18.50
N PHE A 80 1.16 -10.25 -18.94
CA PHE A 80 -0.21 -10.69 -18.68
C PHE A 80 -0.47 -10.99 -17.20
N ILE A 81 0.45 -11.64 -16.50
CA ILE A 81 0.22 -12.09 -15.12
C ILE A 81 0.48 -11.00 -14.07
N PHE A 82 1.29 -10.00 -14.39
CA PHE A 82 1.67 -8.93 -13.47
C PHE A 82 1.08 -7.57 -13.82
N ASN A 83 0.40 -7.38 -14.95
CA ASN A 83 -0.48 -6.22 -15.13
C ASN A 83 -1.59 -6.20 -14.05
N SER A 84 -1.74 -5.07 -13.35
CA SER A 84 -2.68 -4.90 -12.24
C SER A 84 -4.11 -4.57 -12.69
N TYR A 85 -4.24 -3.54 -13.54
CA TYR A 85 -5.51 -2.98 -14.01
C TYR A 85 -5.36 -2.05 -15.23
N TYR A 86 -4.20 -2.01 -15.88
CA TYR A 86 -4.00 -1.18 -17.07
C TYR A 86 -4.67 -1.82 -18.28
N TYR A 87 -5.99 -1.71 -18.37
CA TYR A 87 -6.80 -2.25 -19.48
C TYR A 87 -6.42 -1.63 -20.84
N THR A 88 -5.92 -0.39 -20.82
CA THR A 88 -5.38 0.28 -22.01
C THR A 88 -4.04 -0.28 -22.46
N HIS A 89 -3.31 -0.95 -21.56
CA HIS A 89 -2.05 -1.63 -21.85
C HIS A 89 -2.28 -3.03 -22.41
N GLY A 90 -3.15 -3.83 -21.76
CA GLY A 90 -3.45 -5.16 -22.25
C GLY A 90 -4.41 -5.97 -21.36
N ASN A 91 -4.64 -7.22 -21.78
CA ASN A 91 -5.35 -8.20 -20.96
C ASN A 91 -4.52 -8.59 -19.74
N MET A 92 -5.18 -9.09 -18.69
CA MET A 92 -4.49 -9.48 -17.44
C MET A 92 -5.09 -10.73 -16.81
N HIS A 93 -4.27 -11.43 -16.01
CA HIS A 93 -4.75 -12.52 -15.18
C HIS A 93 -5.77 -12.02 -14.15
N PRO A 94 -6.94 -12.68 -13.98
CA PRO A 94 -7.98 -12.19 -13.09
C PRO A 94 -7.50 -12.01 -11.64
N ARG A 95 -7.68 -10.79 -11.09
CA ARG A 95 -7.28 -10.45 -9.71
C ARG A 95 -7.71 -11.47 -8.65
N PRO A 96 -8.96 -12.00 -8.64
CA PRO A 96 -9.38 -12.99 -7.63
C PRO A 96 -8.68 -14.35 -7.73
N LYS A 97 -7.87 -14.57 -8.78
CA LYS A 97 -7.19 -15.84 -9.07
C LYS A 97 -5.67 -15.72 -8.98
N ARG A 98 -5.11 -14.60 -8.49
CA ARG A 98 -3.65 -14.43 -8.34
C ARG A 98 -3.04 -15.50 -7.40
N GLY A 99 -3.77 -15.87 -6.35
CA GLY A 99 -3.40 -16.93 -5.42
C GLY A 99 -3.36 -18.34 -6.01
N LEU A 100 -3.83 -18.55 -7.24
CA LEU A 100 -3.78 -19.85 -7.94
C LEU A 100 -2.49 -20.05 -8.75
N LEU A 101 -1.68 -19.01 -8.90
CA LEU A 101 -0.47 -19.02 -9.75
C LEU A 101 0.75 -19.60 -9.01
N SER A 102 0.85 -20.93 -8.92
CA SER A 102 2.02 -21.60 -8.31
C SER A 102 3.34 -21.32 -9.04
N ARG A 103 3.27 -20.86 -10.30
CA ARG A 103 4.38 -20.30 -11.07
C ARG A 103 4.06 -18.86 -11.48
N PRO A 104 5.07 -17.98 -11.58
CA PRO A 104 6.49 -18.20 -11.29
C PRO A 104 6.77 -18.46 -9.80
N THR A 105 7.86 -19.18 -9.51
CA THR A 105 8.30 -19.43 -8.13
C THR A 105 8.81 -18.15 -7.47
N VAL A 106 8.95 -18.16 -6.15
CA VAL A 106 9.57 -17.04 -5.41
C VAL A 106 10.98 -16.75 -5.96
N ASP A 107 11.80 -17.78 -6.15
CA ASP A 107 13.16 -17.64 -6.69
C ASP A 107 13.17 -17.04 -8.12
N GLU A 108 12.24 -17.46 -8.99
CA GLU A 108 12.10 -16.88 -10.34
C GLU A 108 11.70 -15.40 -10.29
N ILE A 109 10.91 -14.99 -9.30
CA ILE A 109 10.47 -13.59 -9.11
C ILE A 109 11.61 -12.73 -8.56
N TYR A 110 12.41 -13.24 -7.63
CA TYR A 110 13.60 -12.53 -7.16
C TYR A 110 14.67 -12.45 -8.26
N GLN A 111 14.83 -13.47 -9.10
CA GLN A 111 15.70 -13.40 -10.26
C GLN A 111 15.23 -12.34 -11.25
N TYR A 112 13.92 -12.28 -11.52
CA TYR A 112 13.32 -11.25 -12.37
C TYR A 112 13.57 -9.85 -11.79
N ARG A 113 13.28 -9.64 -10.51
CA ARG A 113 13.55 -8.40 -9.80
C ARG A 113 14.99 -7.95 -9.95
N LYS A 114 15.95 -8.84 -9.62
CA LYS A 114 17.37 -8.53 -9.74
C LYS A 114 17.76 -8.11 -11.16
N THR A 115 17.29 -8.82 -12.18
CA THR A 115 17.62 -8.50 -13.57
C THR A 115 17.09 -7.13 -13.99
N ILE A 116 15.88 -6.77 -13.57
CA ILE A 116 15.30 -5.45 -13.87
C ILE A 116 15.99 -4.36 -13.05
N ASP A 117 16.36 -4.62 -11.80
CA ASP A 117 17.08 -3.66 -10.96
C ASP A 117 18.46 -3.33 -11.54
N ASP A 118 19.22 -4.35 -11.97
CA ASP A 118 20.52 -4.16 -12.64
C ASP A 118 20.37 -3.32 -13.93
N ALA A 119 19.33 -3.58 -14.73
CA ALA A 119 19.05 -2.83 -15.96
C ALA A 119 18.62 -1.39 -15.68
N MET A 120 17.79 -1.17 -14.66
CA MET A 120 17.35 0.17 -14.24
C MET A 120 18.52 1.02 -13.75
N LEU A 121 19.40 0.46 -12.92
CA LEU A 121 20.58 1.17 -12.42
C LEU A 121 21.51 1.59 -13.56
N GLU A 122 21.73 0.73 -14.56
CA GLU A 122 22.50 1.08 -15.75
C GLU A 122 21.79 2.14 -16.60
N LEU A 123 20.47 2.04 -16.77
CA LEU A 123 19.69 3.02 -17.53
C LEU A 123 19.74 4.41 -16.88
N ILE A 124 19.55 4.50 -15.56
CA ILE A 124 19.63 5.77 -14.82
C ILE A 124 21.01 6.41 -14.98
N LYS A 125 22.07 5.62 -15.12
CA LYS A 125 23.43 6.13 -15.34
C LYS A 125 23.69 6.59 -16.78
N SER A 126 23.14 5.89 -17.76
CA SER A 126 23.56 6.00 -19.16
C SER A 126 22.56 6.69 -20.10
N VAL A 127 21.32 6.94 -19.67
CA VAL A 127 20.32 7.59 -20.55
C VAL A 127 20.83 8.94 -21.05
N ASP A 128 20.53 9.29 -22.30
CA ASP A 128 20.83 10.62 -22.85
C ASP A 128 20.19 11.74 -22.02
N GLU A 129 20.91 12.85 -21.84
CA GLU A 129 20.44 14.02 -21.09
C GLU A 129 19.12 14.59 -21.65
N SER A 130 18.89 14.47 -22.95
CA SER A 130 17.62 14.90 -23.60
C SER A 130 16.39 14.13 -23.13
N ARG A 131 16.58 12.93 -22.57
CA ARG A 131 15.52 12.07 -22.04
C ARG A 131 15.53 12.00 -20.51
N TRP A 132 16.48 12.66 -19.83
CA TRP A 132 16.65 12.58 -18.39
C TRP A 132 15.39 12.99 -17.62
N ALA A 133 14.74 14.08 -18.03
CA ALA A 133 13.55 14.59 -17.34
C ALA A 133 12.39 13.58 -17.32
N ASP A 134 12.07 12.99 -18.47
CA ASP A 134 11.01 11.98 -18.59
C ASP A 134 11.38 10.67 -17.87
N LEU A 135 12.64 10.23 -17.97
CA LEU A 135 13.10 9.06 -17.21
C LEU A 135 12.96 9.29 -15.71
N SER A 136 13.51 10.40 -15.22
CA SER A 136 13.57 10.74 -13.80
C SER A 136 12.16 10.79 -13.19
N PHE A 137 11.23 11.47 -13.86
CA PHE A 137 9.83 11.51 -13.46
C PHE A 137 9.18 10.12 -13.41
N ARG A 138 9.37 9.28 -14.44
CA ARG A 138 8.76 7.93 -14.47
C ARG A 138 9.38 7.00 -13.43
N VAL A 139 10.67 7.11 -13.17
CA VAL A 139 11.34 6.37 -12.08
C VAL A 139 10.73 6.80 -10.75
N GLU A 140 10.63 8.11 -10.47
CA GLU A 140 10.03 8.63 -9.24
C GLU A 140 8.58 8.15 -9.06
N LEU A 141 7.77 8.18 -10.13
CA LEU A 141 6.43 7.58 -10.13
C LEU A 141 6.46 6.09 -9.78
N GLY A 142 7.40 5.33 -10.36
CA GLY A 142 7.61 3.91 -10.04
C GLY A 142 7.99 3.67 -8.58
N LEU A 143 8.82 4.55 -7.98
CA LEU A 143 9.19 4.48 -6.57
C LEU A 143 7.98 4.69 -5.67
N HIS A 144 7.17 5.72 -5.94
CA HIS A 144 5.95 5.98 -5.18
C HIS A 144 4.90 4.88 -5.36
N HIS A 145 4.76 4.32 -6.56
CA HIS A 145 3.93 3.14 -6.81
C HIS A 145 4.40 1.92 -6.00
N GLU A 146 5.71 1.68 -5.92
CA GLU A 146 6.26 0.62 -5.08
C GLU A 146 6.01 0.86 -3.59
N GLN A 147 6.10 2.10 -3.11
CA GLN A 147 5.76 2.45 -1.73
C GLN A 147 4.29 2.18 -1.40
N GLN A 148 3.36 2.43 -2.33
CA GLN A 148 1.95 1.99 -2.18
C GLN A 148 1.88 0.46 -2.04
N HIS A 149 2.61 -0.27 -2.87
CA HIS A 149 2.63 -1.73 -2.80
C HIS A 149 3.34 -2.29 -1.56
N GLN A 150 4.26 -1.54 -0.94
CA GLN A 150 4.87 -1.89 0.35
C GLN A 150 3.85 -1.83 1.50
N GLU A 151 2.99 -0.80 1.52
CA GLU A 151 1.88 -0.72 2.47
C GLU A 151 0.88 -1.88 2.23
N LEU A 152 0.45 -2.07 0.99
CA LEU A 152 -0.46 -3.16 0.63
C LEU A 152 0.11 -4.54 0.98
N LEU A 153 1.41 -4.76 0.78
CA LEU A 153 2.06 -6.03 1.12
C LEU A 153 1.90 -6.34 2.60
N LEU A 154 2.09 -5.36 3.49
CA LEU A 154 1.91 -5.56 4.92
C LEU A 154 0.44 -5.77 5.29
N MET A 155 -0.49 -5.04 4.67
CA MET A 155 -1.93 -5.24 4.88
C MET A 155 -2.38 -6.65 4.46
N ASP A 156 -1.88 -7.12 3.32
CA ASP A 156 -2.24 -8.40 2.72
C ASP A 156 -1.64 -9.57 3.50
N VAL A 157 -0.37 -9.46 3.91
CA VAL A 157 0.28 -10.41 4.83
C VAL A 157 -0.49 -10.47 6.15
N LYS A 158 -0.87 -9.33 6.73
CA LYS A 158 -1.64 -9.29 7.98
C LYS A 158 -2.97 -10.03 7.84
N HIS A 159 -3.68 -9.80 6.74
CA HIS A 159 -4.96 -10.46 6.50
C HIS A 159 -4.79 -11.97 6.28
N ASN A 160 -3.80 -12.38 5.48
CA ASN A 160 -3.47 -13.78 5.24
C ASN A 160 -3.12 -14.51 6.55
N PHE A 161 -2.31 -13.91 7.41
CA PHE A 161 -1.90 -14.51 8.68
C PHE A 161 -3.05 -14.55 9.68
N ASN A 162 -3.92 -13.53 9.69
CA ASN A 162 -5.15 -13.59 10.46
C ASN A 162 -6.08 -14.70 9.96
N ALA A 163 -6.15 -14.98 8.65
CA ALA A 163 -7.01 -16.05 8.13
C ALA A 163 -6.51 -17.45 8.56
N ASN A 164 -5.22 -17.61 8.87
CA ASN A 164 -4.66 -18.86 9.35
C ASN A 164 -5.12 -19.15 10.80
N PRO A 165 -5.68 -20.34 11.11
CA PRO A 165 -6.11 -20.68 12.48
C PRO A 165 -5.00 -20.63 13.53
N LEU A 166 -3.74 -20.81 13.13
CA LEU A 166 -2.58 -20.71 14.02
C LEU A 166 -2.18 -19.27 14.35
N LYS A 167 -2.75 -18.28 13.65
CA LYS A 167 -2.48 -16.84 13.84
C LYS A 167 -0.98 -16.52 13.95
N PRO A 168 -0.15 -16.93 12.96
CA PRO A 168 1.29 -16.70 13.02
C PRO A 168 1.60 -15.21 13.12
N ALA A 169 2.61 -14.86 13.91
CA ALA A 169 3.14 -13.50 13.91
C ALA A 169 4.01 -13.30 12.66
N TYR A 170 3.89 -12.15 12.00
CA TYR A 170 4.86 -11.74 10.97
C TYR A 170 6.25 -11.56 11.59
N ARG A 171 6.30 -10.92 12.77
CA ARG A 171 7.52 -10.78 13.57
C ARG A 171 7.19 -10.81 15.05
N SER A 172 7.71 -11.78 15.78
CA SER A 172 7.47 -11.93 17.23
C SER A 172 8.19 -10.89 18.08
N ASP A 173 9.23 -10.25 17.54
CA ASP A 173 10.06 -9.26 18.22
C ASP A 173 9.53 -7.81 18.11
N LEU A 174 8.37 -7.61 17.46
CA LEU A 174 7.75 -6.29 17.38
C LEU A 174 7.35 -5.80 18.77
N LYS A 175 7.77 -4.59 19.12
CA LYS A 175 7.36 -3.95 20.37
C LYS A 175 5.85 -3.78 20.41
N ILE A 176 5.28 -3.90 21.61
CA ILE A 176 3.87 -3.54 21.83
C ILE A 176 3.82 -2.01 21.90
N PRO A 177 3.03 -1.34 21.04
CA PRO A 177 2.85 0.10 21.14
C PRO A 177 2.28 0.43 22.52
N THR A 178 2.97 1.29 23.27
CA THR A 178 2.45 1.86 24.52
C THR A 178 1.76 3.17 24.18
N GLY A 179 0.44 3.23 24.32
CA GLY A 179 -0.31 4.49 24.24
C GLY A 179 -0.40 5.12 25.63
N GLN A 180 -0.26 6.44 25.72
CA GLN A 180 -0.76 7.17 26.88
C GLN A 180 -2.14 7.71 26.53
N LYS A 181 -3.13 7.42 27.38
CA LYS A 181 -4.44 8.05 27.28
C LYS A 181 -4.24 9.55 27.51
N SER A 182 -4.47 10.36 26.47
CA SER A 182 -4.52 11.81 26.58
C SER A 182 -5.96 12.29 26.51
N ASP A 183 -6.24 13.40 27.20
CA ASP A 183 -7.56 14.02 27.15
C ASP A 183 -7.88 14.45 25.71
N LEU A 184 -9.17 14.37 25.36
CA LEU A 184 -9.63 14.80 24.05
C LEU A 184 -9.69 16.34 24.03
N ASP A 185 -8.86 16.95 23.20
CA ASP A 185 -8.90 18.39 22.92
C ASP A 185 -9.11 18.66 21.42
N TRP A 186 -9.54 19.88 21.10
CA TRP A 186 -10.01 20.28 19.78
C TRP A 186 -9.18 21.43 19.21
N ILE A 187 -8.67 21.25 18.00
CA ILE A 187 -8.11 22.32 17.19
C ILE A 187 -9.26 23.05 16.50
N THR A 188 -9.37 24.35 16.73
CA THR A 188 -10.40 25.19 16.12
C THR A 188 -9.89 25.86 14.86
N TYR A 189 -10.70 25.84 13.81
CA TYR A 189 -10.44 26.47 12.53
C TYR A 189 -11.56 27.45 12.21
N ASP A 190 -11.21 28.73 11.98
CA ASP A 190 -12.19 29.79 11.70
C ASP A 190 -12.86 29.67 10.32
N GLY A 191 -12.44 28.72 9.49
CA GLY A 191 -12.92 28.57 8.12
C GLY A 191 -12.36 29.64 7.18
N GLY A 192 -13.17 30.03 6.19
CA GLY A 192 -12.81 30.97 5.12
C GLY A 192 -12.38 30.28 3.83
N ILE A 193 -11.91 31.09 2.88
CA ILE A 193 -11.34 30.57 1.62
C ILE A 193 -9.97 29.98 1.94
N LYS A 194 -9.76 28.71 1.55
CA LYS A 194 -8.51 27.97 1.71
C LYS A 194 -8.09 27.41 0.37
N ASN A 195 -6.79 27.28 0.17
CA ASN A 195 -6.22 26.64 -0.99
C ASN A 195 -6.01 25.14 -0.70
N LEU A 196 -6.43 24.27 -1.61
CA LEU A 196 -6.33 22.80 -1.52
C LEU A 196 -5.66 22.26 -2.78
N GLY A 197 -4.79 21.26 -2.60
CA GLY A 197 -4.11 20.55 -3.69
C GLY A 197 -2.67 21.01 -3.89
N ASN A 198 -1.97 20.37 -4.82
CA ASN A 198 -0.57 20.61 -5.17
C ASN A 198 -0.49 21.45 -6.47
N ASP A 199 0.56 22.27 -6.60
CA ASP A 199 0.82 23.09 -7.78
C ASP A 199 1.63 22.35 -8.88
N GLY A 200 2.14 21.16 -8.56
CA GLY A 200 2.88 20.27 -9.46
C GLY A 200 4.37 20.60 -9.60
N THR A 201 4.94 21.40 -8.68
CA THR A 201 6.37 21.75 -8.68
C THR A 201 7.28 20.64 -8.17
N GLU A 202 6.78 19.83 -7.24
CA GLU A 202 7.37 18.59 -6.72
C GLU A 202 6.53 17.37 -7.18
N PHE A 203 7.05 16.16 -6.97
CA PHE A 203 6.26 14.96 -7.25
C PHE A 203 4.98 14.93 -6.40
N CYS A 204 3.86 14.71 -7.08
CA CYS A 204 2.56 14.38 -6.50
C CYS A 204 1.81 13.48 -7.47
N PHE A 205 0.85 12.71 -6.97
CA PHE A 205 -0.05 12.00 -7.86
C PHE A 205 -0.95 13.00 -8.60
N ASP A 206 -1.38 12.64 -9.81
CA ASP A 206 -2.22 13.48 -10.65
C ASP A 206 -3.50 13.95 -9.95
N ASN A 207 -4.09 13.09 -9.11
CA ASN A 207 -5.29 13.36 -8.32
C ASN A 207 -5.11 14.44 -7.22
N GLU A 208 -3.87 14.86 -6.93
CA GLU A 208 -3.58 15.93 -5.97
C GLU A 208 -3.58 17.31 -6.64
N THR A 209 -3.67 17.36 -7.96
CA THR A 209 -3.62 18.59 -8.77
C THR A 209 -4.94 18.85 -9.51
N PRO A 210 -5.23 20.09 -9.93
CA PRO A 210 -4.51 21.31 -9.59
C PRO A 210 -4.89 21.85 -8.21
N SER A 211 -3.99 22.65 -7.63
CA SER A 211 -4.31 23.56 -6.53
C SER A 211 -5.49 24.48 -6.89
N HIS A 212 -6.48 24.58 -6.00
CA HIS A 212 -7.67 25.40 -6.18
C HIS A 212 -8.24 25.89 -4.84
N ASP A 213 -9.05 26.95 -4.90
CA ASP A 213 -9.69 27.52 -3.72
C ASP A 213 -10.99 26.79 -3.36
N ILE A 214 -11.16 26.54 -2.06
CA ILE A 214 -12.36 25.98 -1.45
C ILE A 214 -12.86 26.89 -0.32
N LEU A 215 -14.16 26.87 -0.06
CA LEU A 215 -14.76 27.57 1.08
C LEU A 215 -15.03 26.58 2.21
N LEU A 216 -14.45 26.84 3.38
CA LEU A 216 -14.72 26.09 4.60
C LEU A 216 -15.52 26.96 5.58
N THR A 217 -16.57 26.39 6.18
CA THR A 217 -17.21 26.98 7.36
C THR A 217 -16.35 26.73 8.60
N PRO A 218 -16.48 27.52 9.69
CA PRO A 218 -15.78 27.23 10.94
C PRO A 218 -16.02 25.79 11.43
N TYR A 219 -14.97 25.10 11.87
CA TYR A 219 -15.03 23.71 12.32
C TYR A 219 -13.97 23.41 13.37
N LYS A 220 -14.04 22.21 13.96
CA LYS A 220 -13.03 21.70 14.88
C LYS A 220 -12.61 20.29 14.48
N LEU A 221 -11.34 19.97 14.69
CA LEU A 221 -10.80 18.61 14.56
C LEU A 221 -10.19 18.18 15.90
N SER A 222 -10.34 16.91 16.25
CA SER A 222 -9.69 16.38 17.45
C SER A 222 -8.17 16.38 17.28
N GLN A 223 -7.44 16.67 18.36
CA GLN A 223 -5.97 16.63 18.37
C GLN A 223 -5.39 15.21 18.31
N ARG A 224 -6.24 14.20 18.49
CA ARG A 224 -5.88 12.78 18.41
C ARG A 224 -6.98 11.97 17.72
N PHE A 225 -6.62 10.78 17.31
CA PHE A 225 -7.56 9.77 16.83
C PHE A 225 -8.37 9.16 17.99
N VAL A 226 -9.49 8.52 17.64
CA VAL A 226 -10.31 7.71 18.55
C VAL A 226 -9.48 6.52 19.04
N SER A 227 -9.46 6.27 20.35
CA SER A 227 -8.73 5.15 20.95
C SER A 227 -9.51 3.83 20.87
N ASN A 228 -8.83 2.71 21.13
CA ASN A 228 -9.51 1.41 21.28
C ASN A 228 -10.50 1.43 22.45
N SER A 229 -10.17 2.10 23.57
CA SER A 229 -11.08 2.24 24.72
C SER A 229 -12.34 3.02 24.38
N GLU A 230 -12.23 4.15 23.68
CA GLU A 230 -13.39 4.94 23.25
C GLU A 230 -14.25 4.18 22.23
N TYR A 231 -13.62 3.41 21.34
CA TYR A 231 -14.35 2.56 20.40
C TYR A 231 -15.05 1.39 21.10
N LEU A 232 -14.44 0.84 22.15
CA LEU A 232 -15.05 -0.18 23.00
C LEU A 232 -16.26 0.38 23.77
N ASP A 233 -16.19 1.62 24.27
CA ASP A 233 -17.34 2.30 24.87
C ASP A 233 -18.49 2.44 23.86
N PHE A 234 -18.20 2.84 22.62
CA PHE A 234 -19.19 2.84 21.53
C PHE A 234 -19.81 1.46 21.28
N MET A 235 -19.00 0.41 21.27
CA MET A 235 -19.50 -0.97 21.10
C MET A 235 -20.42 -1.38 22.25
N ASN A 236 -20.02 -1.09 23.49
CA ASN A 236 -20.76 -1.45 24.69
C ASN A 236 -22.08 -0.69 24.83
N ASP A 237 -22.17 0.54 24.31
CA ASP A 237 -23.39 1.34 24.26
C ASP A 237 -24.32 0.98 23.06
N GLY A 238 -24.10 -0.18 22.43
CA GLY A 238 -24.95 -0.66 21.34
C GLY A 238 -24.63 -0.07 19.98
N GLY A 239 -23.38 0.37 19.76
CA GLY A 239 -22.93 0.94 18.49
C GLY A 239 -23.25 0.08 17.26
N TYR A 240 -23.16 -1.24 17.37
CA TYR A 240 -23.47 -2.19 16.29
C TYR A 240 -24.93 -2.69 16.27
N THR A 241 -25.76 -2.28 17.23
CA THR A 241 -27.16 -2.72 17.36
C THR A 241 -28.16 -1.56 17.21
N ASN A 242 -27.69 -0.31 17.17
CA ASN A 242 -28.51 0.87 17.02
C ASN A 242 -28.48 1.42 15.58
N PRO A 243 -29.53 1.22 14.75
CA PRO A 243 -29.56 1.70 13.37
C PRO A 243 -29.52 3.23 13.23
N ALA A 244 -29.91 3.99 14.27
CA ALA A 244 -29.92 5.45 14.22
C ALA A 244 -28.51 6.06 14.12
N LEU A 245 -27.46 5.28 14.40
CA LEU A 245 -26.06 5.72 14.34
C LEU A 245 -25.42 5.52 12.95
N TRP A 246 -26.13 4.89 12.01
CA TRP A 246 -25.56 4.45 10.74
C TRP A 246 -26.25 5.04 9.52
N LEU A 247 -25.44 5.29 8.48
CA LEU A 247 -25.96 5.40 7.13
C LEU A 247 -26.61 4.08 6.71
N ALA A 248 -27.66 4.14 5.87
CA ALA A 248 -28.47 2.98 5.52
C ALA A 248 -27.67 1.81 4.89
N ASP A 249 -26.73 2.12 3.97
CA ASP A 249 -25.87 1.10 3.37
C ASP A 249 -24.93 0.47 4.41
N GLY A 250 -24.40 1.28 5.33
CA GLY A 250 -23.58 0.81 6.45
C GLY A 250 -24.33 -0.14 7.37
N TRP A 251 -25.58 0.21 7.73
CA TRP A 251 -26.45 -0.67 8.51
C TRP A 251 -26.74 -1.99 7.78
N THR A 252 -27.00 -1.93 6.48
CA THR A 252 -27.24 -3.12 5.64
C THR A 252 -26.04 -4.06 5.66
N ILE A 253 -24.82 -3.52 5.54
CA ILE A 253 -23.56 -4.28 5.59
C ILE A 253 -23.37 -4.91 6.98
N ILE A 254 -23.58 -4.15 8.06
CA ILE A 254 -23.49 -4.67 9.44
C ILE A 254 -24.41 -5.86 9.65
N GLN A 255 -25.66 -5.75 9.21
CA GLN A 255 -26.63 -6.86 9.32
C GLN A 255 -26.22 -8.05 8.45
N THR A 256 -25.82 -7.81 7.21
CA THR A 256 -25.44 -8.87 6.26
C THR A 256 -24.23 -9.68 6.73
N HIS A 257 -23.23 -9.01 7.30
CA HIS A 257 -21.99 -9.64 7.74
C HIS A 257 -21.92 -9.86 9.25
N SER A 258 -22.98 -9.52 9.99
CA SER A 258 -23.05 -9.61 11.46
C SER A 258 -21.86 -8.95 12.16
N TRP A 259 -21.44 -7.78 11.68
CA TRP A 259 -20.33 -7.05 12.28
C TRP A 259 -20.71 -6.56 13.68
N ASN A 260 -19.81 -6.75 14.64
CA ASN A 260 -20.00 -6.35 16.04
C ASN A 260 -18.71 -5.83 16.71
N HIS A 261 -17.61 -5.74 15.97
CA HIS A 261 -16.33 -5.19 16.40
C HIS A 261 -15.46 -4.87 15.17
N PRO A 262 -14.38 -4.08 15.32
CA PRO A 262 -13.41 -3.85 14.25
C PRO A 262 -12.77 -5.13 13.73
N LEU A 263 -12.27 -5.10 12.49
CA LEU A 263 -11.50 -6.19 11.92
C LEU A 263 -10.29 -6.55 12.83
N TYR A 264 -10.00 -7.85 12.93
CA TYR A 264 -8.94 -8.44 13.76
C TYR A 264 -9.19 -8.47 15.26
N TRP A 265 -10.26 -7.86 15.75
CA TRP A 265 -10.65 -8.02 17.15
C TRP A 265 -11.31 -9.38 17.35
N SER A 266 -11.13 -9.95 18.53
CA SER A 266 -11.80 -11.18 18.95
C SER A 266 -11.86 -11.22 20.47
N GLY A 267 -12.94 -11.78 21.01
CA GLY A 267 -13.16 -11.84 22.44
C GLY A 267 -14.59 -11.42 22.79
N LYS A 268 -14.87 -11.37 24.09
CA LYS A 268 -16.12 -10.86 24.67
C LYS A 268 -15.82 -10.24 26.04
N ASP A 269 -16.73 -9.39 26.50
CA ASP A 269 -16.67 -8.71 27.79
C ASP A 269 -15.36 -7.91 27.93
N GLU A 270 -14.61 -8.10 29.02
CA GLU A 270 -13.34 -7.41 29.28
C GLU A 270 -12.12 -8.10 28.63
N ASN A 271 -12.31 -9.25 27.97
CA ASN A 271 -11.23 -10.08 27.45
C ASN A 271 -11.03 -9.91 25.93
N TRP A 272 -10.91 -8.66 25.48
CA TRP A 272 -10.64 -8.37 24.06
C TRP A 272 -9.19 -8.61 23.69
N GLN A 273 -9.00 -9.21 22.52
CA GLN A 273 -7.72 -9.39 21.87
C GLN A 273 -7.77 -8.84 20.45
N GLN A 274 -6.61 -8.51 19.90
CA GLN A 274 -6.44 -8.06 18.53
C GLN A 274 -5.32 -8.85 17.84
N PHE A 275 -5.58 -9.30 16.61
CA PHE A 275 -4.51 -9.80 15.75
C PHE A 275 -3.67 -8.64 15.19
N THR A 276 -2.37 -8.65 15.46
CA THR A 276 -1.39 -7.65 15.03
C THR A 276 -0.31 -8.29 14.15
N MET A 277 0.60 -7.49 13.57
CA MET A 277 1.79 -8.03 12.90
C MET A 277 2.70 -8.81 13.86
N GLY A 278 2.57 -8.58 15.17
CA GLY A 278 3.25 -9.35 16.21
C GLY A 278 2.44 -10.50 16.78
N GLY A 279 1.43 -11.00 16.05
CA GLY A 279 0.53 -12.07 16.48
C GLY A 279 -0.67 -11.57 17.28
N MET A 280 -1.39 -12.51 17.88
CA MET A 280 -2.49 -12.20 18.82
C MET A 280 -1.96 -11.53 20.07
N ARG A 281 -2.58 -10.41 20.45
CA ARG A 281 -2.23 -9.63 21.65
C ARG A 281 -3.50 -9.21 22.37
N GLU A 282 -3.40 -8.93 23.65
CA GLU A 282 -4.46 -8.22 24.38
C GLU A 282 -4.73 -6.88 23.71
N LEU A 283 -5.99 -6.47 23.71
CA LEU A 283 -6.38 -5.18 23.18
C LEU A 283 -5.76 -4.07 24.04
N ASN A 284 -5.05 -3.16 23.39
CA ASN A 284 -4.41 -2.03 24.06
C ASN A 284 -5.44 -0.92 24.32
N LEU A 285 -5.95 -0.82 25.55
CA LEU A 285 -7.02 0.09 25.97
C LEU A 285 -6.52 1.44 26.52
#